data_AF-A0A967DBT8-F1
#
_entry.id   AF-A0A967DBT8-F1
#
_cell.length_a   1.000
_cell.length_b   1.000
_cell.length_c   1.000
_cell.angle_alpha   90.00
_cell.angle_beta   90.00
_cell.angle_gamma   90.00
#
_symmetry.space_group_name_H-M   'P 1'
#
loop_
_entity.id
_entity.type
_entity.pdbx_description
1 polymer ?
#
loop_
_entity_poly.entity_id
_entity_poly.type
_entity_poly.pdbx_seq_one_letter_code
_entity_poly.pdbx_strand_id
1 'polypeptide(L)' 'VNGLPVDALVVDGIFIGVAVDAGSHIIELRYQPAWWWPAVIVAISALVIAMVMVFRQRVTS' A
#
# COMPACT_ATOMS: atom_id res chain seq x y z
N VAL A 1 -7.44 -21.06 1.45
CA VAL A 1 -5.96 -20.94 1.56
C VAL A 1 -5.25 -21.33 0.27
N ASN A 2 -5.45 -20.54 -0.80
CA ASN A 2 -4.85 -20.74 -2.13
C ASN A 2 -4.34 -19.38 -2.66
N GLY A 3 -3.56 -18.65 -1.86
CA GLY A 3 -3.06 -17.30 -2.22
C GLY A 3 -4.11 -16.18 -2.28
N LEU A 4 -5.38 -16.47 -1.99
CA LEU A 4 -6.45 -15.47 -1.87
C LEU A 4 -6.39 -14.75 -0.52
N PRO A 5 -6.72 -13.44 -0.47
CA PRO A 5 -6.84 -12.73 0.79
C PRO A 5 -7.90 -13.39 1.66
N VAL A 6 -7.57 -13.59 2.95
CA VAL A 6 -8.46 -14.16 3.95
C VAL A 6 -8.80 -13.06 4.95
N ASP A 7 -10.07 -13.01 5.35
CA ASP A 7 -10.54 -12.01 6.30
C ASP A 7 -9.84 -12.14 7.66
N ALA A 8 -9.39 -11.00 8.14
CA ALA A 8 -8.78 -10.84 9.45
C ALA A 8 -9.87 -10.90 10.54
N LEU A 9 -9.71 -11.79 11.51
CA LEU A 9 -10.55 -11.88 12.69
C LEU A 9 -9.88 -11.18 13.88
N VAL A 10 -10.66 -10.50 14.70
CA VAL A 10 -10.16 -9.99 15.99
C VAL A 10 -10.21 -11.14 17.01
N VAL A 11 -9.04 -11.52 17.52
CA VAL A 11 -8.85 -12.54 18.56
C VAL A 11 -8.54 -11.85 19.88
N ASP A 12 -9.29 -12.18 20.92
CA ASP A 12 -9.14 -11.65 22.29
C ASP A 12 -9.15 -10.11 22.38
N GLY A 13 -9.81 -9.44 21.42
CA GLY A 13 -10.01 -7.99 21.40
C GLY A 13 -8.78 -7.14 21.04
N ILE A 14 -7.60 -7.73 20.90
CA ILE A 14 -6.34 -7.00 20.66
C ILE A 14 -5.55 -7.58 19.48
N PHE A 15 -5.68 -8.89 19.22
CA PHE A 15 -4.90 -9.57 18.20
C PHE A 15 -5.68 -9.68 16.91
N ILE A 16 -4.97 -9.57 15.79
CA ILE A 16 -5.52 -9.86 14.47
C ILE A 16 -5.08 -11.27 14.10
N GLY A 17 -6.01 -12.21 14.04
CA GLY A 17 -5.79 -13.60 13.67
C GLY A 17 -6.48 -13.97 12.36
N VAL A 18 -6.12 -15.12 11.80
CA VAL A 18 -6.74 -15.69 10.60
C VAL A 18 -7.12 -17.13 10.91
N ALA A 19 -8.37 -17.51 10.62
CA ALA A 19 -8.82 -18.90 10.77
C ALA A 19 -8.28 -19.74 9.61
N VAL A 20 -7.54 -20.81 9.93
CA VAL A 20 -6.96 -21.73 8.95
C VAL A 20 -7.34 -23.16 9.32
N ASP A 21 -7.76 -23.94 8.34
CA ASP A 21 -8.09 -25.35 8.52
C ASP A 21 -6.85 -26.17 8.91
N ALA A 22 -7.05 -27.29 9.61
CA ALA A 22 -5.96 -28.15 10.04
C ALA A 22 -5.23 -28.77 8.83
N GLY A 23 -3.92 -28.53 8.71
CA GLY A 23 -3.07 -29.06 7.64
C GLY A 23 -1.80 -28.23 7.43
N SER A 24 -0.96 -28.61 6.46
CA SER A 24 0.24 -27.85 6.11
C SER A 24 -0.09 -26.64 5.23
N HIS A 25 0.11 -25.44 5.77
CA HIS A 25 -0.21 -24.18 5.10
C HIS A 25 0.99 -23.23 5.17
N ILE A 26 1.29 -22.54 4.06
CA ILE A 26 2.25 -21.44 4.05
C ILE A 26 1.47 -20.14 4.32
N ILE A 27 1.78 -19.48 5.43
CA ILE A 27 1.15 -18.21 5.83
C ILE A 27 2.14 -17.09 5.51
N GLU A 28 1.80 -16.25 4.52
CA GLU A 28 2.56 -15.05 4.19
C GLU A 28 1.81 -13.80 4.66
N LEU A 29 2.41 -13.06 5.59
CA LEU A 29 1.87 -11.79 6.07
C LEU A 29 2.45 -10.66 5.24
N ARG A 30 1.66 -10.11 4.31
CA ARG A 30 2.06 -8.97 3.49
C ARG A 30 1.24 -7.73 3.82
N TYR A 31 1.90 -6.71 4.36
CA TYR A 31 1.29 -5.41 4.57
C TYR A 31 1.19 -4.64 3.25
N GLN A 32 -0.03 -4.50 2.72
CA GLN A 32 -0.33 -3.63 1.58
C GLN A 32 -1.28 -2.51 2.03
N PRO A 33 -0.76 -1.34 2.38
CA PRO A 33 -1.61 -0.22 2.76
C PRO A 33 -2.42 0.26 1.56
N ALA A 34 -3.74 0.43 1.74
CA ALA A 34 -4.65 0.88 0.68
C ALA A 34 -4.26 2.25 0.08
N TRP A 35 -3.59 3.10 0.85
CA TRP A 35 -3.13 4.44 0.45
C TRP A 35 -1.78 4.47 -0.26
N TRP A 36 -1.14 3.32 -0.50
CA TRP A 36 0.14 3.27 -1.23
C TRP A 36 0.03 3.92 -2.62
N TRP A 37 -0.96 3.49 -3.41
CA TRP A 37 -1.17 4.01 -4.77
C TRP A 37 -1.56 5.49 -4.80
N PRO A 38 -2.51 5.96 -3.97
CA PRO A 38 -2.78 7.39 -3.84
C PRO A 38 -1.54 8.23 -3.49
N ALA A 39 -0.70 7.77 -2.56
CA ALA A 39 0.51 8.50 -2.16
C ALA A 39 1.50 8.63 -3.33
N VAL A 40 1.69 7.56 -4.10
CA VAL A 40 2.55 7.55 -5.30
C VAL A 40 2.05 8.55 -6.35
N ILE A 41 0.73 8.59 -6.59
CA ILE A 41 0.13 9.53 -7.55
C ILE A 41 0.39 10.98 -7.12
N VAL A 42 0.20 11.29 -5.84
CA VAL A 42 0.44 12.64 -5.30
C VAL A 42 1.91 13.02 -5.44
N ALA A 43 2.83 12.12 -5.10
CA ALA A 43 4.27 12.37 -5.22
C ALA A 43 4.70 12.65 -6.68
N ILE A 44 4.23 11.85 -7.63
CA ILE A 44 4.50 12.05 -9.06
C ILE A 44 3.91 13.38 -9.53
N SER A 45 2.67 13.69 -9.14
CA SER A 45 2.00 14.93 -9.53
C SER A 45 2.76 16.16 -9.02
N ALA A 46 3.19 16.14 -7.76
CA ALA A 46 4.00 17.19 -7.17
C ALA A 46 5.34 17.36 -7.89
N LEU A 47 5.99 16.25 -8.24
CA LEU A 47 7.26 16.27 -8.99
C LEU A 47 7.09 16.91 -10.38
N VAL A 48 6.03 16.56 -11.10
CA VAL A 48 5.73 17.14 -12.43
C VAL A 48 5.49 18.65 -12.31
N ILE A 49 4.70 19.08 -11.33
CA ILE A 49 4.43 20.50 -11.08
C ILE A 49 5.73 21.25 -10.78
N ALA A 50 6.55 20.72 -9.88
CA ALA A 50 7.84 21.31 -9.54
C ALA A 50 8.76 21.43 -10.77
N MET A 51 8.82 20.38 -11.59
CA MET A 51 9.62 20.39 -12.81
C MET A 51 9.16 21.47 -13.80
N VAL A 52 7.84 21.61 -13.99
CA VAL A 52 7.27 22.68 -14.85
C VAL A 52 7.61 24.06 -14.30
N MET A 53 7.49 24.28 -12.99
CA MET A 53 7.81 25.58 -12.38
C MET A 53 9.29 25.93 -12.57
N VAL A 54 10.20 24.99 -12.31
CA VAL A 54 11.64 25.20 -12.51
C VAL A 54 11.97 25.46 -13.98
N PHE A 55 11.36 24.72 -14.91
CA PHE A 55 11.59 24.91 -16.35
C PHE A 55 11.11 26.29 -16.82
N ARG A 56 9.92 26.73 -16.34
CA ARG A 56 9.39 28.06 -16.65
C ARG A 56 10.27 29.19 -16.09
N GLN A 57 10.83 29.00 -14.90
CA GLN A 57 11.77 29.97 -14.32
C GLN A 57 13.04 30.11 -15.17
N ARG A 58 13.58 29.01 -15.71
CA ARG A 58 14.79 29.05 -16.55
C ARG A 58 14.58 29.64 -17.94
N VAL A 59 13.39 29.53 -18.52
CA VAL A 59 13.09 30.09 -19.85
C VAL A 59 12.81 31.60 -19.80
N THR A 60 12.36 32.11 -18.65
CA THR A 60 11.98 33.53 -18.49
C THR A 60 13.16 34.40 -18.02
N SER A 61 14.29 33.79 -17.65
CA SER A 61 15.53 34.47 -17.25
C SER A 61 16.54 34.50 -18.38
#